data_AF-A0A6L4YX05-F1
#
_entry.id   AF-A0A6L4YX05-F1
#
_cell.length_a   1.000
_cell.length_b   1.000
_cell.length_c   1.000
_cell.angle_alpha   90.00
_cell.angle_beta   90.00
_cell.angle_gamma   90.00
#
_symmetry.space_group_name_H-M   'P 1'
#
loop_
_entity.id
_entity.type
_entity.pdbx_description
1 polymer ?
#
loop_
_entity_poly.entity_id
_entity_poly.type
_entity_poly.pdbx_seq_one_letter_code
_entity_poly.pdbx_strand_id
1 'polypeptide(L)'
;MSKKTKPAQTMGSPAGYLPEETKTAIEAAAQQAENETPAPSQETDPAEVNALRQEVEQLRAQIAKAPASLEDQINYFKRKQDLITRLNGISNSIFLLEKHGEDVRKEAEEDVFASEVFALKLSAKKGYSSEEDIFKFRNPAVISELISFVLARMQEKREAIEQEIAA
;
A
#
# COMPACT_ATOMS: atom_id res chain seq x y z
N MET A 1 66.72 21.81 -32.59
CA MET A 1 68.05 21.79 -31.95
C MET A 1 68.08 20.69 -30.89
N SER A 2 69.16 19.91 -30.88
CA SER A 2 69.56 18.85 -29.92
C SER A 2 69.44 19.30 -28.44
N LYS A 3 69.25 18.43 -27.43
CA LYS A 3 70.16 17.40 -26.85
C LYS A 3 69.33 16.49 -25.89
N LYS A 4 69.47 15.15 -25.87
CA LYS A 4 70.29 14.30 -24.93
C LYS A 4 70.24 14.79 -23.46
N THR A 5 70.01 14.04 -22.37
CA THR A 5 70.26 12.63 -21.97
C THR A 5 69.67 12.38 -20.54
N LYS A 6 69.28 11.13 -20.19
CA LYS A 6 68.95 10.57 -18.83
C LYS A 6 70.25 10.21 -18.04
N PRO A 7 70.26 9.57 -16.82
CA PRO A 7 69.38 9.52 -15.61
C PRO A 7 70.21 9.55 -14.25
N ALA A 8 69.56 9.50 -13.08
CA ALA A 8 70.10 9.02 -11.78
C ALA A 8 68.98 9.05 -10.71
N GLN A 9 68.84 8.21 -9.69
CA GLN A 9 69.31 6.86 -9.37
C GLN A 9 68.48 6.42 -8.15
N THR A 10 68.30 5.11 -8.02
CA THR A 10 67.57 4.36 -6.99
C THR A 10 68.27 4.28 -5.63
N MET A 11 67.45 4.26 -4.57
CA MET A 11 67.53 3.44 -3.34
C MET A 11 68.71 3.64 -2.35
N GLY A 12 68.34 3.84 -1.08
CA GLY A 12 69.23 3.72 0.07
C GLY A 12 68.52 4.02 1.38
N SER A 13 67.73 3.07 1.89
CA SER A 13 67.27 3.05 3.29
C SER A 13 68.46 2.86 4.24
N PRO A 14 68.58 3.61 5.34
CA PRO A 14 69.25 3.15 6.53
C PRO A 14 68.23 2.64 7.55
N ALA A 15 68.55 1.48 8.13
CA ALA A 15 67.81 0.83 9.20
C ALA A 15 67.61 1.77 10.41
N GLY A 16 66.36 1.91 10.86
CA GLY A 16 66.01 2.56 12.12
C GLY A 16 65.43 1.54 13.09
N TYR A 17 66.24 1.14 14.07
CA TYR A 17 65.83 0.35 15.23
C TYR A 17 64.65 1.02 15.94
N LEU A 18 63.59 0.26 16.24
CA LEU A 18 62.50 0.72 17.10
C LEU A 18 63.00 0.83 18.56
N PRO A 19 62.78 1.97 19.24
CA PRO A 19 63.21 2.17 20.62
C PRO A 19 62.46 1.23 21.59
N GLU A 20 63.21 0.68 22.56
CA GLU A 20 62.80 -0.35 23.53
C GLU A 20 61.52 -0.03 24.33
N GLU A 21 61.14 1.24 24.46
CA GLU A 21 59.89 1.68 25.11
C GLU A 21 58.64 1.20 24.37
N THR A 22 58.72 1.01 23.04
CA THR A 22 57.59 0.49 22.25
C THR A 22 57.39 -1.01 22.43
N LYS A 23 58.44 -1.78 22.74
CA LYS A 23 58.31 -3.22 23.03
C LYS A 23 57.67 -3.47 24.39
N THR A 24 58.06 -2.71 25.40
CA THR A 24 57.52 -2.83 26.77
C THR A 24 56.05 -2.42 26.84
N ALA A 25 55.62 -1.44 26.03
CA ALA A 25 54.20 -1.08 25.92
C ALA A 25 53.35 -2.18 25.24
N ILE A 26 53.92 -2.93 24.29
CA ILE A 26 53.22 -4.04 23.61
C ILE A 26 53.13 -5.27 24.53
N GLU A 27 54.17 -5.56 25.32
CA GLU A 27 54.13 -6.65 26.31
C GLU A 27 53.16 -6.36 27.47
N ALA A 28 53.07 -5.11 27.93
CA ALA A 28 52.10 -4.72 28.96
C ALA A 28 50.65 -4.79 28.46
N ALA A 29 50.40 -4.46 27.18
CA ALA A 29 49.08 -4.59 26.56
C ALA A 29 48.66 -6.05 26.34
N ALA A 30 49.62 -6.95 26.07
CA ALA A 30 49.35 -8.38 25.90
C ALA A 30 48.95 -9.06 27.23
N GLN A 31 49.52 -8.63 28.36
CA GLN A 31 49.20 -9.19 29.69
C GLN A 31 47.85 -8.72 30.26
N GLN A 32 47.26 -7.63 29.75
CA GLN A 32 45.91 -7.20 30.12
C GLN A 32 44.79 -7.86 29.28
N ALA A 33 45.13 -8.49 28.15
CA ALA A 33 44.16 -9.20 27.31
C ALA A 33 43.84 -10.63 27.81
N GLU A 34 44.63 -11.19 28.73
CA GLU A 34 44.46 -12.56 29.24
C GLU A 34 43.55 -12.67 30.47
N ASN A 35 42.94 -11.58 30.96
CA ASN A 35 42.11 -11.62 32.18
C ASN A 35 40.71 -10.99 32.05
N GLU A 36 40.19 -10.84 30.83
CA GLU A 36 38.78 -10.53 30.63
C GLU A 36 37.94 -11.81 30.67
N THR A 37 37.38 -12.05 31.86
CA THR A 37 36.20 -12.88 32.18
C THR A 37 35.27 -13.08 30.97
N PRO A 38 34.83 -14.31 30.64
CA PRO A 38 33.89 -14.53 29.55
C PRO A 38 32.59 -13.76 29.82
N ALA A 39 32.15 -12.95 28.87
CA ALA A 39 30.82 -12.36 28.88
C ALA A 39 29.76 -13.47 29.01
N PRO A 40 28.70 -13.30 29.83
CA PRO A 40 27.67 -14.31 29.94
C PRO A 40 26.97 -14.42 28.59
N SER A 41 27.08 -15.58 27.96
CA SER A 41 26.25 -15.96 26.82
C SER A 41 24.79 -15.91 27.26
N GLN A 42 24.08 -14.86 26.87
CA GLN A 42 22.61 -14.84 26.94
C GLN A 42 22.10 -15.95 26.03
N GLU A 43 21.79 -17.10 26.62
CA GLU A 43 21.00 -18.14 25.95
C GLU A 43 19.65 -17.51 25.59
N THR A 44 19.50 -17.16 24.31
CA THR A 44 18.24 -16.66 23.78
C THR A 44 17.24 -17.81 23.84
N ASP A 45 16.12 -17.62 24.52
CA ASP A 45 15.10 -18.67 24.68
C ASP A 45 14.64 -19.13 23.28
N PRO A 46 14.76 -20.43 22.93
CA PRO A 46 14.36 -20.94 21.63
C PRO A 46 12.88 -20.68 21.30
N ALA A 47 12.03 -20.47 22.31
CA ALA A 47 10.63 -20.05 22.11
C ALA A 47 10.53 -18.62 21.56
N GLU A 48 11.35 -17.71 22.07
CA GLU A 48 11.41 -16.30 21.66
C GLU A 48 11.99 -16.19 20.23
N VAL A 49 13.01 -17.00 19.92
CA VAL A 49 13.57 -17.10 18.56
C VAL A 49 12.55 -17.63 17.56
N ASN A 50 11.72 -18.61 17.94
CA ASN A 50 10.66 -19.13 17.07
C ASN A 50 9.51 -18.12 16.87
N ALA A 51 9.13 -17.39 17.92
CA ALA A 51 8.13 -16.33 17.81
C ALA A 51 8.62 -15.20 16.87
N LEU A 52 9.86 -14.75 17.04
CA LEU A 52 10.51 -13.77 16.17
C LEU A 52 10.63 -14.28 14.72
N ARG A 53 10.92 -15.57 14.51
CA ARG A 53 10.95 -16.16 13.16
C ARG A 53 9.58 -16.14 12.50
N GLN A 54 8.52 -16.48 13.23
CA GLN A 54 7.15 -16.41 12.73
C GLN A 54 6.73 -14.97 12.42
N GLU A 55 7.10 -14.01 13.27
CA GLU A 55 6.81 -12.60 13.05
C GLU A 55 7.57 -12.06 11.83
N VAL A 56 8.85 -12.41 11.68
CA VAL A 56 9.64 -12.07 10.48
C VAL A 56 9.05 -12.71 9.22
N GLU A 57 8.56 -13.95 9.29
CA GLU A 57 7.94 -14.63 8.15
C GLU A 57 6.61 -13.98 7.75
N GLN A 58 5.80 -13.57 8.73
CA GLN A 58 4.57 -12.80 8.49
C GLN A 58 4.87 -11.41 7.91
N LEU A 59 5.86 -10.69 8.45
CA LEU A 59 6.29 -9.39 7.93
C LEU A 59 6.87 -9.52 6.51
N ARG A 60 7.65 -10.58 6.23
CA ARG A 60 8.13 -10.87 4.87
C ARG A 60 7.00 -11.21 3.91
N ALA A 61 5.98 -11.93 4.35
CA ALA A 61 4.80 -12.21 3.53
C ALA A 61 3.99 -10.93 3.24
N GLN A 62 3.92 -9.99 4.20
CA GLN A 62 3.31 -8.67 3.98
C GLN A 62 4.14 -7.79 3.03
N ILE A 63 5.48 -7.82 3.15
CA ILE A 63 6.39 -7.11 2.23
C ILE A 63 6.35 -7.72 0.82
N ALA A 64 6.19 -9.04 0.69
CA ALA A 64 6.09 -9.71 -0.61
C ALA A 64 4.79 -9.37 -1.37
N LYS A 65 3.74 -8.91 -0.67
CA LYS A 65 2.55 -8.32 -1.32
C LYS A 65 2.80 -6.91 -1.87
N ALA A 66 3.82 -6.21 -1.36
CA ALA A 66 4.24 -4.94 -1.91
C ALA A 66 5.08 -5.16 -3.16
N PRO A 67 4.91 -4.38 -4.23
CA PRO A 67 5.63 -4.62 -5.47
C PRO A 67 7.14 -4.37 -5.31
N ALA A 68 7.95 -5.27 -5.86
CA ALA A 68 9.40 -5.28 -5.66
C ALA A 68 10.14 -4.22 -6.48
N SER A 69 9.55 -3.73 -7.59
CA SER A 69 10.12 -2.67 -8.42
C SER A 69 9.41 -1.33 -8.23
N LEU A 70 10.12 -0.23 -8.46
CA LEU A 70 9.55 1.12 -8.38
C LEU A 70 8.38 1.32 -9.36
N GLU A 71 8.46 0.74 -10.55
CA GLU A 71 7.39 0.81 -11.56
C GLU A 71 6.13 0.06 -11.08
N ASP A 72 6.31 -1.12 -10.51
CA ASP A 72 5.19 -1.89 -9.98
C ASP A 72 4.57 -1.20 -8.75
N GLN A 73 5.39 -0.53 -7.91
CA GLN A 73 4.90 0.31 -6.81
C GLN A 73 4.07 1.47 -7.31
N ILE A 74 4.53 2.19 -8.33
CA ILE A 74 3.78 3.29 -8.95
C ILE A 74 2.43 2.79 -9.47
N ASN A 75 2.41 1.65 -10.17
CA ASN A 75 1.18 1.09 -10.73
C ASN A 75 0.23 0.59 -9.64
N TYR A 76 0.75 -0.01 -8.58
CA TYR A 76 -0.02 -0.43 -7.41
C TYR A 76 -0.69 0.76 -6.71
N PHE A 77 0.05 1.84 -6.43
CA PHE A 77 -0.53 3.02 -5.78
C PHE A 77 -1.51 3.77 -6.68
N LYS A 78 -1.25 3.86 -8.00
CA LYS A 78 -2.22 4.40 -8.97
C LYS A 78 -3.52 3.60 -8.95
N ARG A 79 -3.43 2.27 -8.98
CA ARG A 79 -4.61 1.39 -8.89
C ARG A 79 -5.38 1.62 -7.59
N LYS A 80 -4.70 1.69 -6.44
CA LYS A 80 -5.36 1.98 -5.15
C LYS A 80 -6.03 3.36 -5.15
N GLN A 81 -5.40 4.38 -5.71
CA GLN A 81 -5.98 5.71 -5.83
C GLN A 81 -7.25 5.72 -6.70
N ASP A 82 -7.23 5.00 -7.83
CA ASP A 82 -8.40 4.83 -8.69
C ASP A 82 -9.54 4.12 -7.96
N LEU A 83 -9.23 3.07 -7.20
CA LEU A 83 -10.21 2.34 -6.39
C LEU A 83 -10.83 3.23 -5.31
N ILE A 84 -10.03 4.05 -4.61
CA ILE A 84 -10.53 5.00 -3.61
C ILE A 84 -11.48 6.02 -4.25
N THR A 85 -11.13 6.52 -5.44
CA THR A 85 -11.98 7.47 -6.16
C THR A 85 -13.31 6.84 -6.57
N ARG A 86 -13.28 5.59 -7.04
CA ARG A 86 -14.49 4.81 -7.37
C ARG A 86 -15.33 4.50 -6.13
N LEU A 87 -14.69 4.18 -5.01
CA LEU A 87 -15.34 3.91 -3.72
C LEU A 87 -16.13 5.13 -3.25
N ASN A 88 -15.51 6.31 -3.30
CA ASN A 88 -16.16 7.57 -2.94
C ASN A 88 -17.36 7.86 -3.87
N GLY A 89 -17.20 7.64 -5.17
CA GLY A 89 -18.30 7.79 -6.15
C GLY A 89 -19.48 6.88 -5.84
N ILE A 90 -19.24 5.59 -5.63
CA ILE A 90 -20.29 4.61 -5.30
C ILE A 90 -20.94 4.94 -3.96
N SER A 91 -20.17 5.29 -2.94
CA SER A 91 -20.70 5.62 -1.60
C SER A 91 -21.63 6.84 -1.65
N ASN A 92 -21.25 7.87 -2.40
CA ASN A 92 -22.12 9.04 -2.61
C ASN A 92 -23.39 8.67 -3.36
N SER A 93 -23.30 7.83 -4.40
CA SER A 93 -24.47 7.37 -5.14
C SER A 93 -25.40 6.51 -4.27
N ILE A 94 -24.86 5.63 -3.41
CA ILE A 94 -25.64 4.84 -2.44
C ILE A 94 -26.40 5.79 -1.52
N PHE A 95 -25.71 6.74 -0.89
CA PHE A 95 -26.32 7.71 0.02
C PHE A 95 -27.48 8.50 -0.63
N LEU A 96 -27.27 8.99 -1.86
CA LEU A 96 -28.30 9.72 -2.59
C LEU A 96 -29.49 8.82 -2.95
N LEU A 97 -29.22 7.58 -3.38
CA LEU A 97 -30.25 6.64 -3.79
C LEU A 97 -31.05 6.12 -2.59
N GLU A 98 -30.42 5.91 -1.43
CA GLU A 98 -31.11 5.60 -0.18
C GLU A 98 -32.06 6.74 0.21
N LYS A 99 -31.56 7.98 0.23
CA LYS A 99 -32.37 9.15 0.58
C LYS A 99 -33.62 9.28 -0.30
N HIS A 100 -33.45 9.21 -1.62
CA HIS A 100 -34.58 9.34 -2.55
C HIS A 100 -35.43 8.08 -2.65
N GLY A 101 -34.84 6.90 -2.41
CA GLY A 101 -35.54 5.62 -2.37
C GLY A 101 -36.55 5.54 -1.24
N GLU A 102 -36.27 6.15 -0.08
CA GLU A 102 -37.24 6.28 1.01
C GLU A 102 -38.47 7.10 0.61
N ASP A 103 -38.29 8.20 -0.13
CA ASP A 103 -39.42 9.02 -0.59
C ASP A 103 -40.30 8.26 -1.59
N VAL A 104 -39.69 7.52 -2.52
CA VAL A 104 -40.41 6.65 -3.47
C VAL A 104 -41.14 5.53 -2.75
N ARG A 105 -40.54 4.95 -1.70
CA ARG A 105 -41.16 3.87 -0.92
C ARG A 105 -42.39 4.36 -0.18
N LYS A 106 -42.33 5.54 0.45
CA LYS A 106 -43.49 6.15 1.11
C LYS A 106 -44.65 6.34 0.14
N GLU A 107 -44.39 6.87 -1.05
CA GLU A 107 -45.42 7.02 -2.09
C GLU A 107 -46.01 5.66 -2.49
N ALA A 108 -45.18 4.63 -2.64
CA ALA A 108 -45.64 3.27 -2.97
C ALA A 108 -46.51 2.65 -1.87
N GLU A 109 -46.24 2.97 -0.59
CA GLU A 109 -47.03 2.52 0.56
C GLU A 109 -48.37 3.25 0.66
N GLU A 110 -48.42 4.53 0.28
CA GLU A 110 -49.64 5.36 0.27
C GLU A 110 -50.57 4.99 -0.90
N ASP A 111 -50.03 4.92 -2.13
CA ASP A 111 -50.76 4.51 -3.33
C ASP A 111 -49.86 3.78 -4.34
N VAL A 112 -50.05 2.46 -4.39
CA VAL A 112 -49.35 1.54 -5.30
C VAL A 112 -49.57 1.89 -6.78
N PHE A 113 -50.65 2.59 -7.13
CA PHE A 113 -50.98 2.99 -8.50
C PHE A 113 -50.69 4.45 -8.82
N ALA A 114 -50.20 5.25 -7.86
CA ALA A 114 -49.76 6.60 -8.10
C ALA A 114 -48.72 6.63 -9.23
N SER A 115 -48.73 7.66 -10.06
CA SER A 115 -47.78 7.73 -11.20
C SER A 115 -47.37 9.16 -11.55
N GLU A 116 -47.70 10.12 -10.70
CA GLU A 116 -47.50 11.54 -10.99
C GLU A 116 -46.23 12.08 -10.33
N VAL A 117 -45.85 11.54 -9.17
CA VAL A 117 -44.79 12.10 -8.33
C VAL A 117 -43.39 11.66 -8.79
N PHE A 118 -43.19 10.37 -9.05
CA PHE A 118 -41.89 9.82 -9.40
C PHE A 118 -41.83 9.23 -10.79
N ALA A 119 -40.66 9.36 -11.43
CA ALA A 119 -40.38 8.69 -12.69
C ALA A 119 -38.93 8.20 -12.71
N LEU A 120 -38.76 6.91 -13.00
CA LEU A 120 -37.46 6.33 -13.30
C LEU A 120 -37.20 6.46 -14.80
N LYS A 121 -36.04 7.04 -15.13
CA LYS A 121 -35.60 7.28 -16.50
C LYS A 121 -34.26 6.58 -16.72
N LEU A 122 -34.14 5.91 -17.87
CA LEU A 122 -32.87 5.43 -18.37
C LEU A 122 -32.51 6.30 -19.57
N SER A 123 -31.41 7.05 -19.45
CA SER A 123 -30.91 7.92 -20.51
C SER A 123 -29.68 7.34 -21.19
N ALA A 124 -29.60 7.53 -22.52
CA ALA A 124 -28.38 7.25 -23.27
C ALA A 124 -27.43 8.44 -23.14
N LYS A 125 -26.18 8.18 -22.76
CA LYS A 125 -25.13 9.20 -22.87
C LYS A 125 -24.71 9.37 -24.33
N LYS A 126 -25.41 10.24 -25.07
CA LYS A 126 -25.00 10.68 -26.40
C LYS A 126 -24.04 11.88 -26.30
N GLY A 127 -22.73 11.62 -26.37
CA GLY A 127 -21.70 12.64 -26.63
C GLY A 127 -21.88 13.98 -25.90
N TYR A 128 -21.75 15.09 -26.64
CA TYR A 128 -21.73 16.48 -26.14
C TYR A 128 -23.12 17.15 -25.99
N SER A 129 -24.24 16.50 -26.33
CA SER A 129 -25.55 17.15 -26.23
C SER A 129 -26.68 16.17 -25.92
N SER A 130 -27.47 16.57 -24.91
CA SER A 130 -28.76 16.05 -24.45
C SER A 130 -28.82 14.56 -24.16
N GLU A 131 -29.12 14.25 -22.90
CA GLU A 131 -29.58 12.92 -22.50
C GLU A 131 -30.90 12.61 -23.23
N GLU A 132 -30.91 11.53 -24.01
CA GLU A 132 -32.12 11.01 -24.63
C GLU A 132 -32.69 9.93 -23.71
N ASP A 133 -33.92 10.13 -23.22
CA ASP A 133 -34.66 9.14 -22.44
C ASP A 133 -34.98 7.93 -23.33
N ILE A 134 -34.29 6.82 -23.11
CA ILE A 134 -34.52 5.54 -23.81
C ILE A 134 -35.77 4.85 -23.24
N PHE A 135 -35.95 4.98 -21.93
CA PHE A 135 -37.02 4.33 -21.19
C PHE A 135 -37.46 5.22 -20.04
N LYS A 136 -38.78 5.29 -19.80
CA LYS A 136 -39.38 6.00 -18.68
C LYS A 136 -40.53 5.19 -18.12
N PHE A 137 -40.58 5.10 -16.80
CA PHE A 137 -41.66 4.43 -16.09
C PHE A 137 -41.97 5.17 -14.79
N ARG A 138 -43.20 5.06 -14.27
CA ARG A 138 -43.72 5.94 -13.21
C ARG A 138 -44.35 5.26 -12.00
N ASN A 139 -44.55 3.95 -12.00
CA ASN A 139 -45.19 3.30 -10.85
C ASN A 139 -44.18 3.25 -9.66
N PRO A 140 -44.50 3.84 -8.50
CA PRO A 140 -43.59 3.97 -7.38
C PRO A 140 -43.26 2.62 -6.74
N ALA A 141 -44.19 1.65 -6.73
CA ALA A 141 -43.92 0.32 -6.17
C ALA A 141 -42.83 -0.41 -6.95
N VAL A 142 -42.96 -0.47 -8.29
CA VAL A 142 -41.94 -1.08 -9.16
C VAL A 142 -40.63 -0.29 -9.15
N ILE A 143 -40.69 1.05 -9.06
CA ILE A 143 -39.49 1.88 -8.91
C ILE A 143 -38.78 1.56 -7.59
N SER A 144 -39.52 1.41 -6.49
CA SER A 144 -38.98 1.10 -5.17
C SER A 144 -38.28 -0.25 -5.15
N GLU A 145 -38.89 -1.29 -5.72
CA GLU A 145 -38.28 -2.61 -5.87
C GLU A 145 -36.95 -2.55 -6.65
N LEU A 146 -36.93 -1.82 -7.77
CA LEU A 146 -35.73 -1.66 -8.57
C LEU A 146 -34.64 -0.88 -7.82
N ILE A 147 -35.01 0.16 -7.07
CA ILE A 147 -34.07 0.91 -6.22
C ILE A 147 -33.45 -0.01 -5.18
N SER A 148 -34.25 -0.81 -4.48
CA SER A 148 -33.75 -1.78 -3.49
C SER A 148 -32.78 -2.80 -4.10
N PHE A 149 -33.10 -3.32 -5.28
CA PHE A 149 -32.20 -4.23 -6.00
C PHE A 149 -30.87 -3.55 -6.37
N VAL A 150 -30.93 -2.34 -6.92
CA VAL A 150 -29.74 -1.57 -7.31
C VAL A 150 -28.88 -1.25 -6.09
N LEU A 151 -29.49 -0.83 -4.98
CA LEU A 151 -28.79 -0.55 -3.72
C LEU A 151 -28.02 -1.75 -3.21
N ALA A 152 -28.66 -2.93 -3.13
CA ALA A 152 -28.00 -4.17 -2.72
C ALA A 152 -26.77 -4.47 -3.61
N ARG A 153 -26.94 -4.35 -4.94
CA ARG A 153 -25.84 -4.59 -5.89
C ARG A 153 -24.72 -3.56 -5.79
N MET A 154 -25.04 -2.31 -5.44
CA MET A 154 -24.05 -1.25 -5.20
C MET A 154 -23.27 -1.50 -3.89
N GLN A 155 -23.93 -1.98 -2.84
CA GLN A 155 -23.29 -2.36 -1.59
C GLN A 155 -22.30 -3.51 -1.78
N GLU A 156 -22.68 -4.55 -2.52
CA GLU A 156 -21.77 -5.65 -2.89
C GLU A 156 -20.54 -5.14 -3.65
N LYS A 157 -20.72 -4.21 -4.60
CA LYS A 157 -19.60 -3.60 -5.33
C LYS A 157 -18.72 -2.73 -4.43
N ARG A 158 -19.32 -2.00 -3.48
CA ARG A 158 -18.59 -1.21 -2.49
C ARG A 158 -17.69 -2.13 -1.66
N GLU A 159 -18.25 -3.21 -1.13
CA GLU A 159 -17.50 -4.19 -0.32
C GLU A 159 -16.36 -4.82 -1.13
N ALA A 160 -16.61 -5.20 -2.39
CA ALA A 160 -15.56 -5.75 -3.26
C ALA A 160 -14.40 -4.76 -3.49
N ILE A 161 -14.69 -3.47 -3.64
CA ILE A 161 -13.65 -2.43 -3.77
C ILE A 161 -12.89 -2.24 -2.45
N GLU A 162 -13.57 -2.26 -1.31
CA GLU A 162 -12.94 -2.16 0.01
C GLU A 162 -11.99 -3.34 0.25
N GLN A 163 -12.40 -4.56 -0.13
CA GLN A 163 -11.54 -5.75 -0.06
C GLN A 163 -10.32 -5.63 -0.98
N GLU A 164 -10.46 -5.10 -2.21
CA GLU A 164 -9.34 -4.90 -3.14
C GLU A 164 -8.36 -3.83 -2.63
N ILE A 165 -8.83 -2.79 -1.94
CA ILE A 165 -7.98 -1.76 -1.32
C ILE A 165 -7.23 -2.32 -0.11
N ALA A 166 -7.87 -3.20 0.68
CA ALA A 166 -7.27 -3.82 1.86
C ALA A 166 -6.27 -4.94 1.53
N ALA A 167 -6.33 -5.50 0.33
CA ALA A 167 -5.39 -6.48 -0.19
C ALA A 167 -3.99 -5.90 -0.46
#